data_AF-A0A7S2K246-F1
#
_entry.id   AF-A0A7S2K246-F1
#
_cell.length_a   1.000
_cell.length_b   1.000
_cell.length_c   1.000
_cell.angle_alpha   90.00
_cell.angle_beta   90.00
_cell.angle_gamma   90.00
#
_symmetry.space_group_name_H-M   'P 1'
#
loop_
_entity.id
_entity.type
_entity.pdbx_description
1 polymer ?
#
loop_
_entity_poly.entity_id
_entity_poly.type
_entity_poly.pdbx_seq_one_letter_code
_entity_poly.pdbx_strand_id
1 'polypeptide(L)'
;MARPPSLPTNPEERHAARLRRGLPHISEQRSIVPPHPRHGGSRGYTEEFREQELRRFENREPITVSLATIYRWRRNGIERRIQTGNHRAGLLTGEYQFLLSICKLMFPVASIRQIRVFIATFASTPIIFSTSSISRALTRMGYTRKKHSTLAYQACTPENRAMCQVFFSAVFLTLHYMLVQPSHRST
;
A
#
# COMPACT_ATOMS: atom_id res chain seq x y z
N MET A 1 -28.73 12.86 -58.47
CA MET A 1 -27.72 12.89 -57.37
C MET A 1 -28.20 11.97 -56.26
N ALA A 2 -27.52 10.85 -56.01
CA ALA A 2 -27.94 9.86 -55.01
C ALA A 2 -27.49 10.29 -53.60
N ARG A 3 -28.42 10.25 -52.64
CA ARG A 3 -28.18 10.58 -51.22
C ARG A 3 -27.21 9.54 -50.62
N PRO A 4 -26.13 9.94 -49.92
CA PRO A 4 -25.24 8.98 -49.30
C PRO A 4 -25.98 8.16 -48.25
N PRO A 5 -25.70 6.86 -48.12
CA PRO A 5 -26.38 5.98 -47.18
C PRO A 5 -26.16 6.47 -45.73
N SER A 6 -27.24 6.56 -44.96
CA SER A 6 -27.21 6.92 -43.55
C SER A 6 -26.32 5.96 -42.76
N LEU A 7 -25.39 6.48 -41.97
CA LEU A 7 -24.53 5.68 -41.11
C LEU A 7 -25.40 4.94 -40.06
N PRO A 8 -25.21 3.62 -39.87
CA PRO A 8 -25.99 2.87 -38.89
C PRO A 8 -25.75 3.41 -37.47
N THR A 9 -26.80 3.51 -36.66
CA THR A 9 -26.75 4.02 -35.28
C THR A 9 -26.35 2.96 -34.27
N ASN A 10 -26.56 1.67 -34.59
CA ASN A 10 -26.27 0.53 -33.72
C ASN A 10 -24.77 0.14 -33.76
N PRO A 11 -24.09 -0.02 -32.61
CA PRO A 11 -22.69 -0.45 -32.52
C PRO A 11 -22.36 -1.74 -33.29
N GLU A 12 -23.27 -2.72 -33.31
CA GLU A 12 -23.02 -4.03 -33.94
C GLU A 12 -23.06 -3.95 -35.47
N GLU A 13 -23.99 -3.17 -36.02
CA GLU A 13 -24.10 -2.96 -37.47
C GLU A 13 -22.90 -2.18 -38.01
N ARG A 14 -22.37 -1.22 -37.23
CA ARG A 14 -21.12 -0.51 -37.54
C ARG A 14 -19.95 -1.47 -37.62
N HIS A 15 -19.89 -2.44 -36.71
CA HIS A 15 -18.84 -3.45 -36.68
C HIS A 15 -18.91 -4.38 -37.91
N ALA A 16 -20.11 -4.87 -38.23
CA ALA A 16 -20.34 -5.73 -39.40
C ALA A 16 -20.02 -5.03 -40.73
N ALA A 17 -20.43 -3.77 -40.89
CA ALA A 17 -20.11 -2.97 -42.09
C ALA A 17 -18.61 -2.69 -42.25
N ARG A 18 -17.85 -2.65 -41.14
CA ARG A 18 -16.39 -2.46 -41.14
C ARG A 18 -15.63 -3.71 -41.53
N LEU A 19 -16.05 -4.88 -41.02
CA LEU A 19 -15.48 -6.17 -41.39
C LEU A 19 -15.64 -6.43 -42.89
N ARG A 20 -16.80 -6.10 -43.47
CA ARG A 20 -17.03 -6.16 -44.92
C ARG A 20 -16.09 -5.27 -45.73
N ARG A 21 -15.51 -4.22 -45.12
CA ARG A 21 -14.55 -3.30 -45.75
C ARG A 21 -13.09 -3.65 -45.46
N GLY A 22 -12.80 -4.75 -44.77
CA GLY A 22 -11.42 -5.22 -44.53
C GLY A 22 -10.58 -4.32 -43.61
N LEU A 23 -11.22 -3.44 -42.81
CA LEU A 23 -10.50 -2.52 -41.93
C LEU A 23 -10.08 -3.24 -40.62
N PRO A 24 -8.84 -3.07 -40.14
CA PRO A 24 -8.38 -3.75 -38.93
C PRO A 24 -9.19 -3.35 -37.69
N HIS A 25 -9.33 -4.31 -36.78
CA HIS A 25 -9.99 -4.12 -35.49
C HIS A 25 -9.18 -3.14 -34.64
N ILE A 26 -9.66 -1.91 -34.48
CA ILE A 26 -9.10 -0.96 -33.52
C ILE A 26 -9.79 -1.24 -32.19
N SER A 27 -9.16 -2.07 -31.36
CA SER A 27 -9.48 -2.08 -29.93
C SER A 27 -9.06 -0.74 -29.34
N GLU A 28 -9.95 -0.14 -28.55
CA GLU A 28 -9.79 1.16 -27.87
C GLU A 28 -9.93 2.40 -28.77
N GLN A 29 -11.17 2.79 -29.07
CA GLN A 29 -11.48 4.23 -29.07
C GLN A 29 -11.37 4.73 -27.63
N ARG A 30 -10.17 5.13 -27.20
CA ARG A 30 -10.04 5.94 -25.99
C ARG A 30 -10.81 7.22 -26.22
N SER A 31 -11.85 7.48 -25.43
CA SER A 31 -12.53 8.78 -25.51
C SER A 31 -11.49 9.87 -25.25
N ILE A 32 -11.30 10.74 -26.23
CA ILE A 32 -10.40 11.91 -26.12
C ILE A 32 -10.84 12.79 -24.95
N VAL A 33 -12.13 12.78 -24.64
CA VAL A 33 -12.70 13.44 -23.47
C VAL A 33 -12.54 12.50 -22.26
N PRO A 34 -11.72 12.87 -21.26
CA PRO A 34 -11.66 12.09 -20.02
C PRO A 34 -13.03 12.10 -19.35
N PRO A 35 -13.44 11.00 -18.70
CA PRO A 35 -14.71 10.95 -17.98
C PRO A 35 -14.76 12.08 -16.96
N HIS A 36 -15.93 12.71 -16.83
CA HIS A 36 -16.11 13.84 -15.94
C HIS A 36 -15.63 13.48 -14.52
N PRO A 37 -14.83 14.34 -13.83
CA PRO A 37 -14.18 13.99 -12.57
C PRO A 37 -15.11 13.48 -11.47
N ARG A 38 -16.40 13.85 -11.53
CA ARG A 38 -17.48 13.34 -10.66
C ARG A 38 -17.64 11.81 -10.72
N HIS A 39 -17.31 11.15 -11.83
CA HIS A 39 -17.49 9.71 -12.05
C HIS A 39 -16.26 8.86 -11.69
N GLY A 40 -15.37 9.35 -10.82
CA GLY A 40 -14.25 8.56 -10.30
C GLY A 40 -12.94 8.73 -11.06
N GLY A 41 -12.75 9.86 -11.75
CA GLY A 41 -11.45 10.21 -12.32
C GLY A 41 -10.46 10.59 -11.21
N SER A 42 -9.37 9.84 -11.08
CA SER A 42 -8.29 10.07 -10.10
C SER A 42 -7.61 11.44 -10.21
N ARG A 43 -7.87 12.21 -11.27
CA ARG A 43 -7.24 13.51 -11.51
C ARG A 43 -7.98 14.72 -10.90
N GLY A 44 -9.27 14.58 -10.57
CA GLY A 44 -10.08 15.72 -10.13
C GLY A 44 -10.20 16.85 -11.17
N TYR A 45 -10.78 17.99 -10.79
CA TYR A 45 -10.86 19.18 -11.64
C TYR A 45 -9.51 19.92 -11.73
N THR A 46 -9.18 20.48 -12.91
CA THR A 46 -8.05 21.39 -13.13
C THR A 46 -8.23 22.70 -12.35
N GLU A 47 -7.13 23.37 -12.06
CA GLU A 47 -7.14 24.64 -11.32
C GLU A 47 -7.84 25.73 -12.13
N GLU A 48 -7.55 25.82 -13.42
CA GLU A 48 -8.24 26.70 -14.38
C GLU A 48 -9.76 26.51 -14.38
N PHE A 49 -10.22 25.25 -14.37
CA PHE A 49 -11.66 24.95 -14.34
C PHE A 49 -12.31 25.39 -13.03
N ARG A 50 -11.59 25.28 -11.90
CA ARG A 50 -12.08 25.74 -10.59
C ARG A 50 -12.20 27.25 -10.54
N GLU A 51 -11.22 27.96 -11.07
CA GLU A 51 -11.24 29.42 -11.17
C GLU A 51 -12.40 29.92 -12.02
N GLN A 52 -12.61 29.31 -13.18
CA GLN A 52 -13.69 29.67 -14.08
C GLN A 52 -15.06 29.48 -13.43
N GLU A 53 -15.26 28.36 -12.74
CA GLU A 53 -16.51 28.06 -12.04
C GLU A 53 -16.74 28.95 -10.80
N LEU A 54 -15.67 29.34 -10.09
CA LEU A 54 -15.76 30.33 -9.01
C LEU A 54 -16.16 31.71 -9.53
N ARG A 55 -15.58 32.17 -10.64
CA ARG A 55 -15.94 33.45 -11.28
C ARG A 55 -17.39 33.43 -11.76
N ARG A 56 -17.84 32.34 -12.40
CA ARG A 56 -19.25 32.16 -12.79
C ARG A 56 -20.18 32.27 -11.60
N PHE A 57 -19.83 31.63 -10.49
CA PHE A 57 -20.60 31.69 -9.25
C PHE A 57 -20.69 33.11 -8.69
N GLU A 58 -19.59 33.87 -8.68
CA GLU A 58 -19.54 35.26 -8.23
C GLU A 58 -20.40 36.18 -9.12
N ASN A 59 -20.38 35.94 -10.43
CA ASN A 59 -21.18 36.67 -11.42
C ASN A 59 -22.65 36.22 -11.47
N ARG A 60 -23.08 35.27 -10.63
CA ARG A 60 -24.42 34.66 -10.61
C ARG A 60 -24.80 33.99 -11.94
N GLU A 61 -23.81 33.50 -12.66
CA GLU A 61 -23.98 32.68 -13.87
C GLU A 61 -24.25 31.22 -13.49
N PRO A 62 -24.88 30.44 -14.40
CA PRO A 62 -25.08 29.01 -14.16
C PRO A 62 -23.74 28.26 -14.02
N ILE A 63 -23.61 27.50 -12.93
CA ILE A 63 -22.45 26.66 -12.63
C ILE A 63 -22.65 25.22 -13.13
N THR A 64 -21.56 24.57 -13.50
CA THR A 64 -21.53 23.18 -13.98
C THR A 64 -21.40 22.19 -12.81
N VAL A 65 -20.74 22.61 -11.73
CA VAL A 65 -20.49 21.78 -10.53
C VAL A 65 -21.51 22.04 -9.42
N SER A 66 -21.53 21.16 -8.41
CA SER A 66 -22.41 21.35 -7.25
C SER A 66 -21.97 22.53 -6.37
N LEU A 67 -22.94 23.19 -5.73
CA LEU A 67 -22.69 24.28 -4.76
C LEU A 67 -21.73 23.86 -3.65
N ALA A 68 -21.85 22.63 -3.13
CA ALA A 68 -20.93 22.10 -2.12
C ALA A 68 -19.46 22.08 -2.61
N THR A 69 -19.24 21.83 -3.90
CA THR A 69 -17.90 21.85 -4.51
C THR A 69 -17.36 23.27 -4.59
N ILE A 70 -18.19 24.23 -4.98
CA ILE A 70 -17.85 25.67 -5.00
C ILE A 70 -17.46 26.16 -3.60
N TYR A 71 -18.30 25.92 -2.60
CA TYR A 71 -18.00 26.31 -1.21
C TYR A 71 -16.73 25.65 -0.69
N ARG A 72 -16.48 24.38 -1.06
CA ARG A 72 -15.24 23.68 -0.71
C ARG A 72 -14.02 24.35 -1.33
N TRP A 73 -14.07 24.78 -2.60
CA TRP A 73 -12.96 25.49 -3.25
C TRP A 73 -12.75 26.88 -2.66
N ARG A 74 -13.83 27.62 -2.41
CA ARG A 74 -13.77 28.93 -1.74
C ARG A 74 -13.11 28.84 -0.36
N ARG A 75 -13.36 27.77 0.39
CA ARG A 75 -12.78 27.54 1.73
C ARG A 75 -11.33 27.05 1.70
N ASN A 76 -10.99 26.19 0.74
CA ASN A 76 -9.74 25.41 0.76
C ASN A 76 -8.70 25.86 -0.27
N GLY A 77 -9.03 26.84 -1.11
CA GLY A 77 -8.21 27.28 -2.24
C GLY A 77 -8.48 26.49 -3.52
N ILE A 78 -7.95 27.02 -4.62
CA ILE A 78 -8.06 26.47 -5.98
C ILE A 78 -7.10 25.29 -6.18
N GLU A 79 -6.00 25.25 -5.44
CA GLU A 79 -4.93 24.26 -5.58
C GLU A 79 -5.43 22.82 -5.43
N ARG A 80 -4.82 21.92 -6.21
CA ARG A 80 -5.07 20.49 -6.08
C ARG A 80 -4.44 19.94 -4.81
N ARG A 81 -5.29 19.62 -3.83
CA ARG A 81 -4.85 18.82 -2.68
C ARG A 81 -4.34 17.45 -3.13
N ILE A 82 -3.20 17.07 -2.55
CA ILE A 82 -2.64 15.73 -2.69
C ILE A 82 -3.66 14.73 -2.16
N GLN A 83 -3.95 13.69 -2.96
CA GLN A 83 -4.89 12.66 -2.57
C GLN A 83 -4.27 11.76 -1.49
N THR A 84 -4.55 12.04 -0.23
CA THR A 84 -4.22 11.18 0.91
C THR A 84 -5.29 10.11 1.12
N GLY A 85 -5.80 9.52 0.03
CA GLY A 85 -6.97 8.65 0.06
C GLY A 85 -6.67 7.25 0.60
N ASN A 86 -7.44 6.85 1.63
CA ASN A 86 -7.63 5.48 2.13
C ASN A 86 -6.37 4.59 2.19
N HIS A 87 -5.34 5.05 2.89
CA HIS A 87 -4.33 4.13 3.38
C HIS A 87 -4.99 3.27 4.47
N ARG A 88 -5.31 2.01 4.15
CA ARG A 88 -5.66 1.04 5.19
C ARG A 88 -4.49 1.04 6.18
N ALA A 89 -4.73 1.52 7.40
CA ALA A 89 -3.77 1.40 8.49
C ALA A 89 -3.33 -0.07 8.53
N GLY A 90 -2.03 -0.31 8.33
CA GLY A 90 -1.53 -1.68 8.31
C GLY A 90 -1.64 -2.24 9.72
N LEU A 91 -2.40 -3.33 9.91
CA LEU A 91 -2.51 -4.03 11.20
C LEU A 91 -1.14 -4.42 11.82
N LEU A 92 -0.08 -4.49 11.00
CA LEU A 92 1.31 -4.72 11.41
C LEU A 92 2.11 -3.41 11.43
N THR A 93 1.81 -2.54 12.40
CA THR A 93 2.57 -1.30 12.68
C THR A 93 2.89 -1.22 14.18
N GLY A 94 3.88 -0.41 14.55
CA GLY A 94 4.27 -0.22 15.96
C GLY A 94 4.95 -1.47 16.54
N GLU A 95 4.44 -1.96 17.67
CA GLU A 95 4.99 -3.12 18.40
C GLU A 95 5.17 -4.35 17.51
N TYR A 96 4.16 -4.71 16.72
CA TYR A 96 4.25 -5.90 15.86
C TYR A 96 5.31 -5.76 14.77
N GLN A 97 5.55 -4.54 14.29
CA GLN A 97 6.60 -4.27 13.31
C GLN A 97 7.99 -4.35 13.95
N PHE A 98 8.13 -3.89 15.20
CA PHE A 98 9.34 -4.05 15.99
C PHE A 98 9.66 -5.54 16.25
N LEU A 99 8.69 -6.31 16.73
CA LEU A 99 8.81 -7.75 16.94
C LEU A 99 9.13 -8.51 15.65
N LEU A 100 8.50 -8.13 14.53
CA LEU A 100 8.80 -8.69 13.22
C LEU A 100 10.26 -8.44 12.81
N SER A 101 10.79 -7.25 13.13
CA SER A 101 12.18 -6.87 12.84
C SER A 101 13.17 -7.65 13.71
N ILE A 102 12.90 -7.77 15.02
CA ILE A 102 13.70 -8.61 15.93
C ILE A 102 13.70 -10.07 15.46
N CYS A 103 12.52 -10.60 15.13
CA CYS A 103 12.39 -11.97 14.66
C CYS A 103 13.25 -12.21 13.41
N LYS A 104 13.30 -11.25 12.48
CA LYS A 104 14.15 -11.34 11.28
C LYS A 104 15.63 -11.11 11.54
N LEU A 105 15.98 -10.31 12.54
CA LEU A 105 17.37 -10.13 12.98
C LEU A 105 17.91 -11.42 13.60
N MET A 106 17.16 -12.03 14.52
CA MET A 106 17.58 -13.25 15.21
C MET A 106 17.45 -14.50 14.34
N PHE A 107 16.36 -14.60 13.57
CA PHE A 107 16.02 -15.78 12.77
C PHE A 107 15.77 -15.37 11.31
N PRO A 108 16.82 -15.07 10.53
CA PRO A 108 16.66 -14.59 9.15
C PRO A 108 15.86 -15.55 8.27
N VAL A 109 16.02 -16.85 8.48
CA VAL A 109 15.37 -17.94 7.73
C VAL A 109 13.97 -18.29 8.26
N ALA A 110 13.49 -17.62 9.31
CA ALA A 110 12.17 -17.93 9.90
C ALA A 110 11.04 -17.85 8.86
N SER A 111 10.24 -18.91 8.82
CA SER A 111 9.05 -19.01 7.98
C SER A 111 7.96 -18.04 8.46
N ILE A 112 7.03 -17.67 7.58
CA ILE A 112 5.90 -16.79 7.92
C ILE A 112 5.07 -17.38 9.09
N ARG A 113 4.97 -18.71 9.18
CA ARG A 113 4.26 -19.39 10.27
C ARG A 113 4.98 -19.23 11.60
N GLN A 114 6.30 -19.42 11.62
CA GLN A 114 7.12 -19.21 12.83
C GLN A 114 7.08 -17.76 13.29
N ILE A 115 7.18 -16.81 12.36
CA ILE A 115 7.06 -15.38 12.64
C ILE A 115 5.70 -15.06 13.27
N ARG A 116 4.61 -15.66 12.75
CA ARG A 116 3.26 -15.48 13.29
C ARG A 116 3.17 -15.96 14.75
N VAL A 117 3.74 -17.13 15.04
CA VAL A 117 3.79 -17.67 16.41
C VAL A 117 4.62 -16.75 17.30
N PHE A 118 5.81 -16.34 16.84
CA PHE A 118 6.68 -15.44 17.58
C PHE A 118 5.96 -14.13 17.98
N ILE A 119 5.30 -13.47 17.03
CA ILE A 119 4.56 -12.23 17.32
C ILE A 119 3.42 -12.50 18.31
N ALA A 120 2.68 -13.59 18.15
CA ALA A 120 1.58 -13.93 19.06
C ALA A 120 2.07 -14.25 20.49
N THR A 121 3.28 -14.77 20.64
CA THR A 121 3.88 -15.11 21.95
C THR A 121 4.49 -13.90 22.66
N PHE A 122 5.13 -13.00 21.92
CA PHE A 122 5.90 -11.88 22.50
C PHE A 122 5.20 -10.53 22.45
N ALA A 123 4.07 -10.41 21.76
CA ALA A 123 3.30 -9.16 21.76
C ALA A 123 2.49 -9.00 23.05
N SER A 124 2.36 -7.75 23.49
CA SER A 124 1.51 -7.35 24.62
C SER A 124 0.04 -7.74 24.41
N THR A 125 -0.40 -7.74 23.15
CA THR A 125 -1.73 -8.23 22.75
C THR A 125 -1.59 -9.35 21.72
N PRO A 126 -2.03 -10.58 22.04
CA PRO A 126 -1.87 -11.72 21.15
C PRO A 126 -2.87 -11.64 19.98
N ILE A 127 -2.45 -11.05 18.87
CA ILE A 127 -3.20 -11.01 17.61
C ILE A 127 -2.56 -11.95 16.60
N ILE A 128 -3.38 -12.86 16.03
CA ILE A 128 -2.93 -13.77 14.98
C ILE A 128 -3.11 -13.10 13.61
N PHE A 129 -2.01 -12.63 13.04
CA PHE A 129 -2.03 -12.02 11.71
C PHE A 129 -2.16 -13.06 10.58
N SER A 130 -2.81 -12.66 9.48
CA SER A 130 -2.82 -13.46 8.26
C SER A 130 -1.42 -13.55 7.65
N THR A 131 -1.12 -14.66 6.97
CA THR A 131 0.14 -14.86 6.25
C THR A 131 0.40 -13.76 5.22
N SER A 132 -0.67 -13.30 4.55
CA SER A 132 -0.60 -12.22 3.54
C SER A 132 -0.26 -10.86 4.17
N SER A 133 -0.71 -10.61 5.40
CA SER A 133 -0.40 -9.37 6.14
C SER A 133 1.09 -9.34 6.52
N ILE A 134 1.61 -10.45 7.04
CA ILE A 134 3.03 -10.58 7.40
C ILE A 134 3.92 -10.48 6.16
N SER A 135 3.56 -11.15 5.07
CA SER A 135 4.31 -11.08 3.80
C SER A 135 4.39 -9.66 3.26
N ARG A 136 3.27 -8.92 3.29
CA ARG A 136 3.22 -7.51 2.90
C ARG A 136 4.06 -6.62 3.82
N ALA A 137 4.04 -6.86 5.13
CA ALA A 137 4.86 -6.12 6.08
C ALA A 137 6.36 -6.36 5.85
N LEU A 138 6.78 -7.60 5.63
CA LEU A 138 8.16 -7.94 5.28
C LEU A 138 8.61 -7.25 3.98
N THR A 139 7.76 -7.29 2.95
CA THR A 139 8.05 -6.62 1.67
C THR A 139 8.19 -5.11 1.85
N ARG A 140 7.31 -4.49 2.65
CA ARG A 140 7.36 -3.05 2.96
C ARG A 140 8.63 -2.66 3.70
N MET A 141 9.14 -3.53 4.57
CA MET A 141 10.42 -3.33 5.28
C MET A 141 11.65 -3.66 4.44
N GLY A 142 11.48 -4.04 3.16
CA GLY A 142 12.59 -4.37 2.27
C GLY A 142 13.18 -5.77 2.49
N TYR A 143 12.54 -6.63 3.29
CA TYR A 143 12.93 -8.02 3.45
C TYR A 143 12.43 -8.85 2.27
N THR A 144 13.33 -9.12 1.32
CA THR A 144 13.09 -10.07 0.23
C THR A 144 13.80 -11.38 0.50
N ARG A 145 13.23 -12.50 0.02
CA ARG A 145 13.81 -13.85 0.20
C ARG A 145 15.27 -13.91 -0.25
N LYS A 146 15.61 -13.19 -1.34
CA LYS A 146 16.96 -13.13 -1.91
C LYS A 146 17.96 -12.38 -1.00
N LYS A 147 17.59 -11.20 -0.48
CA LYS A 147 18.43 -10.45 0.47
C LYS A 147 18.69 -11.24 1.76
N HIS A 148 17.66 -11.92 2.27
CA HIS A 148 17.81 -12.72 3.50
C HIS A 148 18.64 -13.99 3.30
N SER A 149 18.64 -14.60 2.11
CA SER A 149 19.49 -15.76 1.84
C SER A 149 20.98 -15.40 1.91
N THR A 150 21.36 -14.23 1.40
CA THR A 150 22.75 -13.75 1.45
C THR A 150 23.16 -13.34 2.87
N LEU A 151 22.29 -12.61 3.58
CA LEU A 151 22.50 -12.28 5.00
C LEU A 151 22.54 -13.52 5.90
N ALA A 152 21.72 -14.53 5.63
CA ALA A 152 21.72 -15.79 6.40
C ALA A 152 23.01 -16.60 6.17
N TYR A 153 23.56 -16.57 4.95
CA TYR A 153 24.84 -17.21 4.67
C TYR A 153 25.98 -16.52 5.43
N GLN A 154 25.97 -15.18 5.43
CA GLN A 154 26.93 -14.37 6.19
C GLN A 154 26.74 -14.52 7.71
N ALA A 155 25.50 -14.64 8.21
CA ALA A 155 25.22 -14.84 9.64
C ALA A 155 25.54 -16.27 10.12
N CYS A 156 25.58 -17.25 9.20
CA CYS A 156 25.97 -18.63 9.49
C CYS A 156 27.47 -18.90 9.27
N THR A 157 28.30 -17.87 9.08
CA THR A 157 29.74 -18.08 9.07
C THR A 157 30.19 -18.64 10.43
N PRO A 158 31.30 -19.41 10.46
CA PRO A 158 31.80 -20.00 11.69
C PRO A 158 32.01 -18.94 12.79
N GLU A 159 32.46 -17.73 12.43
CA GLU A 159 32.70 -16.65 13.37
C GLU A 159 31.41 -16.14 14.03
N ASN A 160 30.36 -15.92 13.23
CA ASN A 160 29.08 -15.45 13.74
C ASN A 160 28.36 -16.51 14.58
N ARG A 161 28.51 -17.79 14.24
CA ARG A 161 28.02 -18.90 15.08
C ARG A 161 28.74 -18.95 16.42
N ALA A 162 30.06 -18.77 16.44
CA ALA A 162 30.84 -18.75 17.67
C ALA A 162 30.43 -17.56 18.57
N MET A 163 30.27 -16.36 17.99
CA MET A 163 29.79 -15.19 18.75
C MET A 163 28.39 -15.40 19.33
N CYS A 164 27.46 -15.96 18.55
CA CYS A 164 26.13 -16.32 19.05
C CYS A 164 26.21 -17.34 20.20
N GLN A 165 27.03 -18.37 20.09
CA GLN A 165 27.21 -19.35 21.16
C GLN A 165 27.76 -18.73 22.44
N VAL A 166 28.77 -17.86 22.35
CA VAL A 166 29.33 -17.13 23.49
C VAL A 166 28.32 -16.17 24.10
N PHE A 167 27.55 -15.47 23.27
CA PHE A 167 26.53 -14.53 23.74
C PHE A 167 25.39 -15.25 24.49
N PHE A 168 24.83 -16.31 23.90
CA PHE A 168 23.75 -17.08 24.53
C PHE A 168 24.22 -17.84 25.77
N SER A 169 25.46 -18.34 25.80
CA SER A 169 26.00 -18.98 27.01
C SER A 169 26.26 -17.98 28.14
N ALA A 170 26.79 -16.79 27.82
CA ALA A 170 27.02 -15.73 28.80
C ALA A 170 25.73 -15.17 29.39
N VAL A 171 24.69 -14.95 28.57
CA VAL A 171 23.38 -14.47 29.04
C VAL A 171 22.69 -15.53 29.91
N PHE A 172 22.77 -16.82 29.55
CA PHE A 172 22.21 -17.90 30.35
C PHE A 172 22.94 -18.07 31.69
N LEU A 173 24.27 -17.95 31.72
CA LEU A 173 25.04 -17.98 32.98
C LEU A 173 24.71 -16.79 33.87
N THR A 174 24.55 -15.59 33.31
CA THR A 174 24.28 -14.37 34.09
C THR A 174 22.87 -14.41 34.70
N LEU A 175 21.87 -14.90 33.96
CA LEU A 175 20.52 -15.10 34.48
C LEU A 175 20.45 -16.23 35.52
N HIS A 176 21.18 -17.32 35.33
CA HIS A 176 21.30 -18.37 36.34
C HIS A 176 22.00 -17.87 37.61
N TYR A 177 23.06 -17.05 37.48
CA TYR A 177 23.74 -16.45 38.63
C TYR A 177 22.85 -15.46 39.39
N MET A 178 22.02 -14.68 38.68
CA MET A 178 21.07 -13.74 39.28
C MET A 178 19.88 -14.42 39.97
N LEU A 179 19.48 -15.61 39.52
CA LEU A 179 18.39 -16.41 40.13
C LEU A 179 18.87 -17.31 41.28
N VAL A 180 20.18 -17.54 41.42
CA VAL A 180 20.80 -18.43 42.42
C VAL A 180 21.66 -17.63 43.43
N GLN A 181 21.38 -16.35 43.64
CA GLN A 181 21.93 -15.62 44.79
C GLN A 181 21.03 -15.87 46.02
N PRO A 182 21.49 -16.60 47.06
CA PRO A 182 20.74 -16.70 48.30
C PRO A 182 20.68 -15.31 48.95
N SER A 183 19.47 -14.89 49.31
CA SER A 183 19.26 -13.68 50.08
C SER A 183 19.92 -13.83 51.45
N HIS A 184 21.15 -13.33 51.59
CA HIS A 184 21.70 -13.02 52.90
C HIS A 184 20.90 -11.85 53.47
N ARG A 185 19.74 -12.16 54.08
CA ARG A 185 19.10 -11.29 55.05
C ARG A 185 19.95 -11.37 56.33
N SER A 186 20.74 -10.32 56.53
CA SER A 186 21.32 -9.95 57.81
C SER A 186 20.22 -9.86 58.87
N THR A 187 20.47 -10.56 59.98
CA THR A 187 19.77 -10.47 61.28
C THR A 187 19.74 -9.06 61.84
#